data_AF-A0ABD1QAK8-F1
#
_entry.id   AF-A0ABD1QAK8-F1
#
_cell.length_a   1.000
_cell.length_b   1.000
_cell.length_c   1.000
_cell.angle_alpha   90.00
_cell.angle_beta   90.00
_cell.angle_gamma   90.00
#
_symmetry.space_group_name_H-M   'P 1'
#
loop_
_entity.id
_entity.type
_entity.pdbx_description
1 polymer ?
#
loop_
_entity_poly.entity_id
_entity_poly.type
_entity_poly.pdbx_seq_one_letter_code
_entity_poly.pdbx_strand_id
1 'polypeptide(L)'
;MYRLSSYFTARTLGDLPMELILPTTFFSITYWMAGLKPRPGNFFSGLFINLFNALVSQGLGLALGAVIMDQESAITLGTVIMMLFLLGSGYFVQHVPKFISWIKYISISQYVYKLLLGSQYKPGETYPCGTNETCLVEDFPSIKTLGLDGQAISLVALAIMLVVYRLIAYLALMRIGVIGK
;
A
#
# COMPACT_ATOMS: atom_id res chain seq x y z
N MET A 1 36.21 -3.02 3.45
CA MET A 1 34.88 -3.23 4.05
C MET A 1 33.95 -2.16 3.55
N TYR A 2 32.89 -2.51 2.81
CA TYR A 2 31.87 -1.54 2.38
C TYR A 2 31.01 -1.09 3.57
N ARG A 3 30.57 0.17 3.57
CA ARG A 3 29.57 0.63 4.55
C ARG A 3 28.25 -0.10 4.30
N LEU A 4 27.60 -0.56 5.37
CA LEU A 4 26.28 -1.21 5.28
C LEU A 4 25.25 -0.34 4.53
N SER A 5 25.35 0.99 4.66
CA SER A 5 24.51 1.92 3.90
C SER A 5 24.77 1.86 2.40
N SER A 6 26.03 1.85 1.95
CA SER A 6 26.36 1.72 0.53
C SER A 6 25.85 0.40 -0.07
N TYR A 7 25.94 -0.70 0.69
CA TYR A 7 25.38 -1.99 0.27
C TYR A 7 23.85 -1.94 0.17
N PHE A 8 23.18 -1.41 1.19
CA PHE A 8 21.71 -1.35 1.23
C PHE A 8 21.13 -0.46 0.13
N THR A 9 21.74 0.71 -0.11
CA THR A 9 21.30 1.63 -1.17
C THR A 9 21.58 1.06 -2.56
N ALA A 10 22.76 0.44 -2.79
CA ALA A 10 23.08 -0.18 -4.07
C ALA A 10 22.12 -1.34 -4.40
N ARG A 11 21.82 -2.19 -3.41
CA ARG A 11 20.86 -3.28 -3.58
C ARG A 11 19.44 -2.78 -3.85
N THR A 12 18.99 -1.80 -3.07
CA THR A 12 17.67 -1.19 -3.28
C THR A 12 17.54 -0.57 -4.68
N LEU A 13 18.56 0.14 -5.17
CA LEU A 13 18.56 0.73 -6.51
C LEU A 13 18.63 -0.32 -7.63
N GLY A 14 19.34 -1.43 -7.40
CA GLY A 14 19.45 -2.53 -8.36
C GLY A 14 18.14 -3.30 -8.55
N ASP A 15 17.39 -3.51 -7.45
CA ASP A 15 16.13 -4.26 -7.48
C ASP A 15 14.94 -3.41 -7.95
N LEU A 16 15.03 -2.08 -7.80
CA LEU A 16 13.99 -1.10 -8.15
C LEU A 16 13.44 -1.22 -9.58
N PRO A 17 14.24 -1.33 -10.67
CA PRO A 17 13.69 -1.44 -12.02
C PRO A 17 12.86 -2.70 -12.22
N MET A 18 13.32 -3.85 -11.73
CA MET A 18 12.58 -5.11 -11.86
C MET A 18 11.26 -5.06 -11.10
N GLU A 19 11.28 -4.48 -9.90
CA GLU A 19 10.08 -4.33 -9.08
C GLU A 19 9.09 -3.28 -9.57
N LEU A 20 9.49 -2.31 -10.38
CA LEU A 20 8.55 -1.34 -10.96
C LEU A 20 7.92 -1.86 -12.26
N ILE A 21 8.63 -2.65 -13.06
CA ILE A 21 8.13 -3.15 -14.35
C ILE A 21 6.93 -4.09 -14.16
N LEU A 22 7.02 -5.01 -13.21
CA LEU A 22 5.97 -5.99 -12.89
C LEU A 22 4.62 -5.34 -12.55
N PRO A 23 4.51 -4.48 -11.51
CA PRO A 23 3.25 -3.84 -11.14
C PRO A 23 2.78 -2.84 -12.19
N THR A 24 3.68 -2.19 -12.95
CA THR A 24 3.29 -1.30 -14.05
C THR A 24 2.57 -2.07 -15.15
N THR A 25 3.13 -3.21 -15.56
CA THR A 25 2.56 -4.06 -16.61
C THR A 25 1.21 -4.61 -16.16
N PHE A 26 1.16 -5.18 -14.94
CA PHE A 26 -0.08 -5.70 -14.36
C PHE A 26 -1.17 -4.63 -14.25
N PHE A 27 -0.82 -3.44 -13.74
CA PHE A 27 -1.77 -2.34 -13.60
C PHE A 27 -2.27 -1.83 -14.94
N SER A 28 -1.39 -1.70 -15.94
CA SER A 28 -1.80 -1.25 -17.27
C SER A 28 -2.85 -2.19 -17.89
N ILE A 29 -2.61 -3.50 -17.85
CA ILE A 29 -3.52 -4.50 -18.43
C ILE A 29 -4.85 -4.50 -17.68
N THR A 30 -4.81 -4.56 -16.34
CA THR A 30 -6.02 -4.58 -15.52
C THR A 30 -6.85 -3.31 -15.60
N TYR A 31 -6.21 -2.14 -15.74
CA TYR A 31 -6.91 -0.85 -15.88
C TYR A 31 -7.81 -0.82 -17.12
N TRP A 32 -7.28 -1.27 -18.26
CA TRP A 32 -8.04 -1.32 -19.51
C TRP A 32 -9.11 -2.42 -19.50
N MET A 33 -8.81 -3.60 -18.94
CA MET A 33 -9.79 -4.69 -18.83
C MET A 33 -10.96 -4.35 -17.91
N ALA A 34 -10.71 -3.62 -16.82
CA ALA A 34 -11.73 -3.25 -15.86
C ALA A 34 -12.59 -2.04 -16.30
N GLY A 35 -12.27 -1.41 -17.44
CA GLY A 35 -13.08 -0.31 -17.97
C GLY A 35 -13.09 0.94 -17.08
N LEU A 36 -11.99 1.22 -16.36
CA LEU A 36 -11.86 2.42 -15.54
C LEU A 36 -11.89 3.69 -16.42
N LYS A 37 -12.05 4.86 -15.78
CA LYS A 37 -12.18 6.13 -16.50
C LYS A 37 -11.00 6.36 -17.45
N PRO A 38 -11.22 6.53 -18.77
CA PRO A 38 -10.14 6.62 -19.75
C PRO A 38 -9.39 7.98 -19.73
N ARG A 39 -9.44 8.74 -18.63
CA ARG A 39 -8.73 10.01 -18.50
C ARG A 39 -7.26 9.74 -18.15
N PRO A 40 -6.30 10.33 -18.89
CA PRO A 40 -4.88 10.10 -18.65
C PRO A 40 -4.44 10.51 -17.24
N GLY A 41 -5.00 11.59 -16.69
CA GLY A 41 -4.71 12.02 -15.31
C GLY A 41 -5.02 10.94 -14.27
N ASN A 42 -6.16 10.27 -14.38
CA ASN A 42 -6.58 9.22 -13.44
C ASN A 42 -5.74 7.96 -13.60
N PHE A 43 -5.32 7.64 -14.83
CA PHE A 43 -4.41 6.54 -15.10
C PHE A 43 -3.04 6.76 -14.47
N PHE A 44 -2.41 7.91 -14.71
CA PHE A 44 -1.09 8.22 -14.16
C PHE A 44 -1.09 8.34 -12.63
N SER A 45 -2.13 8.95 -12.04
CA SER A 45 -2.29 8.99 -10.59
C SER A 45 -2.46 7.58 -10.01
N GLY A 46 -3.31 6.73 -10.61
CA GLY A 46 -3.47 5.34 -10.18
C GLY A 46 -2.18 4.52 -10.30
N LEU A 47 -1.45 4.69 -11.40
CA LEU A 47 -0.16 4.04 -11.62
C LEU A 47 0.87 4.46 -10.57
N PHE A 48 0.97 5.77 -10.29
CA PHE A 48 1.87 6.29 -9.26
C PHE A 48 1.55 5.69 -7.88
N ILE A 49 0.28 5.64 -7.50
CA ILE A 49 -0.16 5.04 -6.22
C ILE A 49 0.20 3.55 -6.16
N ASN A 50 0.01 2.82 -7.27
CA ASN A 50 0.33 1.39 -7.34
C ASN A 50 1.84 1.13 -7.21
N LEU A 51 2.67 1.92 -7.89
CA LEU A 51 4.12 1.84 -7.76
C LEU A 51 4.58 2.20 -6.34
N PHE A 52 3.96 3.22 -5.73
CA PHE A 52 4.26 3.60 -4.37
C PHE A 52 3.91 2.49 -3.37
N ASN A 53 2.76 1.84 -3.54
CA ASN A 53 2.37 0.67 -2.75
C ASN A 53 3.38 -0.48 -2.87
N ALA A 54 3.88 -0.76 -4.09
CA ALA A 54 4.90 -1.78 -4.30
C ALA A 54 6.18 -1.48 -3.49
N LEU A 55 6.66 -0.23 -3.55
CA LEU A 55 7.85 0.20 -2.81
C LEU A 55 7.66 0.13 -1.28
N VAL A 56 6.47 0.48 -0.77
CA VAL A 56 6.15 0.39 0.67
C VAL A 56 6.09 -1.07 1.11
N SER A 57 5.43 -1.92 0.32
CA SER A 57 5.29 -3.36 0.59
C SER A 57 6.64 -4.08 0.57
N GLN A 58 7.52 -3.72 -0.38
CA GLN A 58 8.90 -4.19 -0.41
C GLN A 58 9.66 -3.79 0.86
N GLY A 59 9.50 -2.53 1.31
CA GLY A 59 10.10 -2.05 2.56
C GLY A 59 9.69 -2.87 3.78
N LEU A 60 8.40 -3.21 3.89
CA LEU A 60 7.90 -4.08 4.96
C LEU A 60 8.51 -5.48 4.90
N GLY A 61 8.56 -6.08 3.70
CA GLY A 61 9.18 -7.40 3.50
C GLY A 61 10.66 -7.43 3.88
N LEU A 62 11.42 -6.40 3.50
CA LEU A 62 12.82 -6.24 3.89
C LEU A 62 12.99 -6.06 5.40
N ALA A 63 12.10 -5.31 6.06
CA ALA A 63 12.15 -5.14 7.50
C ALA A 63 11.89 -6.47 8.23
N LEU A 64 10.88 -7.23 7.83
CA LEU A 64 10.57 -8.54 8.41
C LEU A 64 11.70 -9.55 8.17
N GLY A 65 12.23 -9.62 6.96
CA GLY A 65 13.35 -10.50 6.62
C GLY A 65 14.67 -10.12 7.31
N ALA A 66 14.86 -8.86 7.69
CA ALA A 66 16.02 -8.42 8.46
C ALA A 66 15.87 -8.67 9.97
N VAL A 67 14.65 -8.67 10.50
CA VAL A 67 14.38 -8.90 11.93
C VAL A 67 14.34 -10.39 12.27
N ILE A 68 13.85 -11.22 11.36
CA ILE A 68 13.65 -12.65 11.57
C ILE A 68 14.71 -13.41 10.77
N MET A 69 15.59 -14.12 11.48
CA MET A 69 16.68 -14.87 10.84
C MET A 69 16.19 -16.13 10.11
N ASP A 70 15.05 -16.68 10.52
CA ASP A 70 14.42 -17.84 9.88
C ASP A 70 13.49 -17.41 8.73
N GLN A 71 13.80 -17.86 7.52
CA GLN A 71 13.11 -17.41 6.31
C GLN A 71 11.66 -17.91 6.23
N GLU A 72 11.38 -19.14 6.65
CA GLU A 72 10.01 -19.68 6.64
C GLU A 72 9.11 -18.94 7.62
N SER A 73 9.63 -18.67 8.83
CA SER A 73 8.94 -17.85 9.84
C SER A 73 8.72 -16.41 9.36
N ALA A 74 9.69 -15.81 8.66
CA ALA A 74 9.57 -14.46 8.13
C ALA A 74 8.46 -14.37 7.06
N ILE A 75 8.40 -15.33 6.14
CA ILE A 75 7.39 -15.38 5.08
C ILE A 75 6.00 -15.60 5.67
N THR A 76 5.85 -16.55 6.60
CA THR A 76 4.55 -16.84 7.24
C THR A 76 4.03 -15.65 8.04
N LEU A 77 4.88 -14.96 8.80
CA LEU A 77 4.47 -13.74 9.50
C LEU A 77 4.15 -12.61 8.52
N GLY A 78 4.92 -12.46 7.44
CA GLY A 78 4.65 -11.48 6.39
C GLY A 78 3.29 -11.69 5.72
N THR A 79 2.93 -12.92 5.38
CA THR A 79 1.62 -13.22 4.77
C THR A 79 0.47 -12.96 5.73
N VAL A 80 0.61 -13.33 7.01
CA VAL A 80 -0.38 -13.04 8.05
C VAL A 80 -0.58 -11.53 8.21
N ILE A 81 0.50 -10.75 8.31
CA ILE A 81 0.41 -9.29 8.42
C ILE A 81 -0.28 -8.68 7.20
N MET A 82 0.07 -9.12 5.99
CA MET A 82 -0.57 -8.64 4.76
C MET A 82 -2.06 -8.98 4.70
N MET A 83 -2.45 -10.17 5.14
CA MET A 83 -3.87 -10.55 5.25
C MET A 83 -4.62 -9.67 6.25
N LEU A 84 -4.02 -9.38 7.41
CA LEU A 84 -4.61 -8.47 8.39
C LEU A 84 -4.80 -7.06 7.82
N PHE A 85 -3.81 -6.55 7.08
CA PHE A 85 -3.91 -5.24 6.41
C PHE A 85 -4.99 -5.23 5.33
N LEU A 86 -5.12 -6.31 4.57
CA LEU A 86 -6.17 -6.46 3.55
C LEU A 86 -7.57 -6.46 4.19
N LEU A 87 -7.78 -7.20 5.27
CA LEU A 87 -9.05 -7.23 6.00
C LEU A 87 -9.37 -5.85 6.62
N GLY A 88 -8.36 -5.19 7.16
CA GLY A 88 -8.45 -3.85 7.76
C GLY A 88 -8.51 -2.70 6.75
N SER A 89 -8.48 -2.96 5.44
CA SER A 89 -8.48 -1.93 4.40
C SER A 89 -9.80 -1.14 4.28
N GLY A 90 -10.86 -1.63 4.92
CA GLY A 90 -12.21 -1.05 4.83
C GLY A 90 -13.05 -1.57 3.66
N TYR A 91 -12.46 -2.38 2.77
CA TYR A 91 -13.18 -3.04 1.68
C TYR A 91 -13.97 -4.27 2.17
N PHE A 92 -13.30 -5.19 2.88
CA PHE A 92 -13.92 -6.46 3.33
C PHE A 92 -14.70 -6.32 4.64
N VAL A 93 -14.20 -5.52 5.58
CA VAL A 93 -14.83 -5.34 6.89
C VAL A 93 -15.28 -3.89 7.04
N GLN A 94 -16.59 -3.69 6.96
CA GLN A 94 -17.20 -2.36 7.06
C GLN A 94 -17.52 -1.96 8.51
N HIS A 95 -17.83 -2.93 9.37
CA HIS A 95 -18.20 -2.70 10.78
C HIS A 95 -17.07 -3.10 11.71
N VAL A 96 -16.04 -2.25 11.82
CA VAL A 96 -14.93 -2.48 12.75
C VAL A 96 -15.31 -1.94 14.14
N PRO A 97 -15.34 -2.78 15.20
CA PRO A 97 -15.62 -2.31 16.56
C PRO A 97 -14.56 -1.29 17.01
N LYS A 98 -14.97 -0.32 17.83
CA LYS A 98 -14.12 0.82 18.25
C LYS A 98 -12.77 0.39 18.83
N PHE A 99 -12.74 -0.74 19.54
CA PHE A 99 -11.52 -1.30 20.13
C PHE A 99 -10.44 -1.69 19.09
N ILE A 100 -10.83 -2.12 17.89
CA ILE A 100 -9.91 -2.59 16.84
C ILE A 100 -9.66 -1.49 15.78
N SER A 101 -10.34 -0.35 15.90
CA SER A 101 -10.28 0.74 14.91
C SER A 101 -8.88 1.36 14.75
N TRP A 102 -7.93 1.09 15.65
CA TRP A 102 -6.55 1.57 15.51
C TRP A 102 -5.77 0.86 14.40
N ILE A 103 -6.08 -0.41 14.10
CA ILE A 103 -5.38 -1.22 13.08
C ILE A 103 -5.47 -0.57 11.70
N LYS A 104 -6.59 0.11 11.43
CA LYS A 104 -6.79 0.83 10.17
C LYS A 104 -5.65 1.83 9.91
N TYR A 105 -5.26 2.61 10.93
CA TYR A 105 -4.21 3.62 10.80
C TYR A 105 -2.81 3.06 10.55
N ILE A 106 -2.59 1.77 10.81
CA ILE A 106 -1.33 1.07 10.57
C ILE A 106 -1.35 0.33 9.22
N SER A 107 -2.54 0.07 8.67
CA SER A 107 -2.69 -0.68 7.43
C SER A 107 -2.30 0.14 6.21
N ILE A 108 -1.20 -0.26 5.55
CA ILE A 108 -0.78 0.25 4.24
C ILE A 108 -1.93 0.15 3.23
N SER A 109 -2.61 -1.00 3.22
CA SER A 109 -3.70 -1.30 2.29
C SER A 109 -4.88 -0.34 2.42
N GLN A 110 -5.18 0.17 3.63
CA GLN A 110 -6.25 1.15 3.81
C GLN A 110 -5.93 2.47 3.09
N TYR A 111 -4.73 3.01 3.28
CA TYR A 111 -4.33 4.26 2.65
C TYR A 111 -4.20 4.14 1.14
N VAL A 112 -3.69 3.02 0.65
CA VAL A 112 -3.60 2.75 -0.79
C VAL A 112 -4.98 2.64 -1.42
N TYR A 113 -5.89 1.89 -0.78
CA TYR A 113 -7.28 1.79 -1.25
C TYR A 113 -7.96 3.16 -1.31
N LYS A 114 -7.75 4.00 -0.29
CA LYS A 114 -8.26 5.38 -0.25
C LYS A 114 -7.73 6.25 -1.37
N LEU A 115 -6.42 6.19 -1.64
CA LEU A 115 -5.80 6.93 -2.74
C LEU A 115 -6.28 6.45 -4.11
N LEU A 116 -6.41 5.13 -4.30
CA LEU A 116 -6.91 4.55 -5.56
C LEU A 116 -8.37 4.97 -5.82
N LEU A 117 -9.23 4.91 -4.80
CA LEU A 117 -10.60 5.42 -4.88
C LEU A 117 -10.62 6.91 -5.23
N GLY A 118 -9.79 7.71 -4.55
CA GLY A 118 -9.68 9.14 -4.78
C GLY A 118 -9.15 9.54 -6.17
N SER A 119 -8.36 8.67 -6.80
CA SER A 119 -7.89 8.83 -8.18
C SER A 119 -9.00 8.57 -9.21
N GLN A 120 -9.93 7.67 -8.91
CA GLN A 120 -11.01 7.31 -9.85
C GLN A 120 -12.28 8.12 -9.64
N TYR A 121 -12.68 8.35 -8.39
CA TYR A 121 -13.94 8.98 -8.02
C TYR A 121 -13.70 10.36 -7.41
N LYS A 122 -14.56 11.30 -7.77
CA LYS A 122 -14.60 12.65 -7.21
C LYS A 122 -15.88 12.81 -6.39
N PRO A 123 -15.90 13.77 -5.45
CA PRO A 123 -17.10 14.05 -4.70
C PRO A 123 -18.26 14.43 -5.62
N GLY A 124 -19.46 13.92 -5.35
CA GLY A 124 -20.67 14.20 -6.11
C GLY A 124 -20.87 13.38 -7.39
N GLU A 125 -20.06 12.36 -7.67
CA GLU A 125 -20.35 11.46 -8.78
C GLU A 125 -21.43 10.43 -8.46
N THR A 126 -22.25 10.11 -9.45
CA THR A 126 -23.40 9.21 -9.33
C THR A 126 -23.25 7.95 -10.17
N TYR A 127 -23.80 6.85 -9.70
CA TYR A 127 -23.93 5.60 -10.45
C TYR A 127 -25.40 5.14 -10.51
N PRO A 128 -25.80 4.41 -11.56
CA PRO A 128 -27.14 3.84 -11.63
C PRO A 128 -27.27 2.72 -10.60
N CYS A 129 -28.12 2.92 -9.58
CA CYS A 129 -28.32 1.94 -8.50
C CYS A 129 -29.65 1.17 -8.62
N GLY A 130 -30.51 1.55 -9.56
CA GLY A 130 -31.78 0.89 -9.84
C GLY A 130 -32.41 1.41 -11.13
N THR A 131 -33.59 0.89 -11.47
CA THR A 131 -34.40 1.38 -12.60
C THR A 131 -34.81 2.83 -12.33
N ASN A 132 -34.20 3.80 -13.03
CA ASN A 132 -34.38 5.25 -12.84
C ASN A 132 -33.85 5.82 -11.50
N GLU A 133 -33.01 5.10 -10.76
CA GLU A 133 -32.39 5.63 -9.54
C GLU A 133 -30.89 5.87 -9.73
N THR A 134 -30.45 7.09 -9.41
CA THR A 134 -29.04 7.48 -9.38
C THR A 134 -28.60 7.65 -7.93
N CYS A 135 -27.63 6.84 -7.50
CA CYS A 135 -27.07 6.92 -6.16
C CYS A 135 -25.69 7.60 -6.20
N LEU A 136 -25.32 8.29 -5.12
CA LEU A 136 -23.99 8.87 -4.98
C LEU A 136 -22.97 7.77 -4.70
N VAL A 137 -21.81 7.85 -5.35
CA VAL A 137 -20.68 6.93 -5.10
C VAL A 137 -20.21 7.01 -3.65
N GLU A 138 -20.32 8.18 -3.02
CA GLU A 138 -19.95 8.40 -1.62
C GLU A 138 -20.82 7.61 -0.63
N ASP A 139 -22.09 7.35 -0.98
CA ASP A 139 -23.01 6.61 -0.13
C ASP A 139 -22.76 5.09 -0.15
N PHE A 140 -21.87 4.62 -1.04
CA PHE A 140 -21.49 3.22 -1.07
C PHE A 140 -20.82 2.85 0.27
N PRO A 141 -21.25 1.76 0.95
CA PRO A 141 -20.87 1.50 2.33
C PRO A 141 -19.36 1.34 2.54
N SER A 142 -18.62 0.79 1.57
CA SER A 142 -17.15 0.69 1.63
C SER A 142 -16.44 2.03 1.42
N ILE A 143 -17.09 2.97 0.74
CA ILE A 143 -16.54 4.31 0.47
C ILE A 143 -16.86 5.25 1.63
N LYS A 144 -18.07 5.15 2.18
CA LYS A 144 -18.54 5.90 3.35
C LYS A 144 -17.70 5.66 4.60
N THR A 145 -17.24 4.42 4.82
CA THR A 145 -16.38 4.08 5.96
C THR A 145 -14.96 4.65 5.84
N LEU A 146 -14.50 4.88 4.61
CA LEU A 146 -13.14 5.31 4.30
C LEU A 146 -13.01 6.83 4.14
N GLY A 147 -14.04 7.44 3.54
CA GLY A 147 -14.12 8.84 3.14
C GLY A 147 -13.21 9.16 1.94
N LEU A 148 -13.70 10.00 1.01
CA LEU A 148 -12.91 10.49 -0.13
C LEU A 148 -11.95 11.63 0.24
N ASP A 149 -12.14 12.25 1.40
CA ASP A 149 -11.36 13.40 1.86
C ASP A 149 -9.99 13.03 2.42
N GLY A 150 -9.01 13.93 2.28
CA GLY A 150 -7.69 13.77 2.91
C GLY A 150 -6.73 12.83 2.17
N GLN A 151 -6.82 12.78 0.83
CA GLN A 151 -5.88 12.02 0.00
C GLN A 151 -4.42 12.41 0.25
N ALA A 152 -4.14 13.72 0.40
CA ALA A 152 -2.78 14.21 0.71
C ALA A 152 -2.24 13.64 2.03
N ILE A 153 -3.07 13.55 3.07
CA ILE A 153 -2.68 12.98 4.37
C ILE A 153 -2.35 11.49 4.22
N SER A 154 -3.12 10.77 3.40
CA SER A 154 -2.90 9.35 3.14
C SER A 154 -1.58 9.11 2.38
N LEU A 155 -1.26 9.99 1.43
CA LEU A 155 0.01 9.94 0.69
C LEU A 155 1.20 10.23 1.61
N VAL A 156 1.09 11.24 2.48
CA VAL A 156 2.13 11.57 3.46
C VAL A 156 2.30 10.43 4.48
N ALA A 157 1.21 9.82 4.96
CA ALA A 157 1.25 8.69 5.88
C ALA A 157 1.99 7.48 5.25
N LEU A 158 1.71 7.16 3.98
CA LEU A 158 2.43 6.11 3.25
C LEU A 158 3.91 6.44 3.06
N ALA A 159 4.25 7.70 2.79
CA ALA A 159 5.64 8.14 2.70
C ALA A 159 6.39 7.98 4.03
N ILE A 160 5.75 8.36 5.15
CA ILE A 160 6.30 8.17 6.49
C ILE A 160 6.51 6.68 6.77
N MET A 161 5.50 5.83 6.49
CA MET A 161 5.62 4.39 6.68
C MET A 161 6.75 3.78 5.85
N LEU A 162 6.91 4.19 4.59
CA LEU A 162 8.03 3.77 3.74
C LEU A 162 9.39 4.07 4.39
N VAL A 163 9.59 5.30 4.86
CA VAL A 163 10.83 5.71 5.53
C VAL A 163 11.04 4.91 6.81
N VAL A 164 10.00 4.74 7.62
CA VAL A 164 10.06 3.99 8.88
C VAL A 164 10.44 2.52 8.63
N TYR A 165 9.83 1.83 7.66
CA TYR A 165 10.19 0.44 7.35
C TYR A 165 11.63 0.30 6.85
N ARG A 166 12.10 1.25 6.02
CA ARG A 166 13.49 1.27 5.57
C ARG A 166 14.48 1.52 6.71
N LEU A 167 14.13 2.41 7.64
CA LEU A 167 14.94 2.66 8.84
C LEU A 167 14.99 1.43 9.75
N ILE A 168 13.85 0.76 9.98
CA ILE A 168 13.80 -0.49 10.76
C ILE A 168 14.68 -1.56 10.12
N ALA A 169 14.56 -1.77 8.81
CA ALA A 169 15.41 -2.72 8.08
C ALA A 169 16.90 -2.38 8.23
N TYR A 170 17.26 -1.11 8.09
CA TYR A 170 18.64 -0.64 8.22
C TYR A 170 19.19 -0.85 9.65
N LEU A 171 18.41 -0.51 10.68
CA LEU A 171 18.79 -0.68 12.08
C LEU A 171 18.90 -2.16 12.47
N ALA A 172 17.99 -3.02 11.99
CA ALA A 172 18.04 -4.45 12.20
C ALA A 172 19.32 -5.07 11.61
N LEU A 173 19.65 -4.71 10.36
CA LEU A 173 20.89 -5.15 9.71
C LEU A 173 22.15 -4.64 10.42
N MET A 174 22.12 -3.41 10.95
CA MET A 174 23.23 -2.87 11.73
C MET A 174 23.45 -3.64 13.02
N ARG A 175 22.36 -4.00 13.72
CA ARG A 175 22.42 -4.78 14.96
C ARG A 175 23.02 -6.17 14.73
N ILE A 176 22.62 -6.86 13.66
CA ILE A 176 23.16 -8.18 13.29
C ILE A 176 24.65 -8.08 12.94
N GLY A 177 25.05 -7.04 12.20
CA GLY A 177 26.46 -6.80 11.86
C GLY A 177 27.37 -6.49 13.05
N VAL A 178 26.82 -6.05 14.19
CA VAL A 178 27.56 -5.83 15.45
C VAL A 178 27.66 -7.09 16.29
N ILE A 179 26.64 -7.96 16.27
CA ILE A 179 26.62 -9.22 17.05
C ILE A 179 27.54 -10.30 16.42
N GLY A 180 27.81 -10.21 15.11
CA GLY A 180 28.71 -11.13 14.40
C GLY A 180 30.21 -10.82 14.48
N LYS A 181 30.64 -9.93 15.39
CA LYS A 181 32.05 -9.65 15.70
C LYS A 181 32.37 -10.11 17.12
#